data_AF-A0A3C1CK51-F1
#
_entry.id   AF-A0A3C1CK51-F1
#
_cell.length_a   1.000
_cell.length_b   1.000
_cell.length_c   1.000
_cell.angle_alpha   90.00
_cell.angle_beta   90.00
_cell.angle_gamma   90.00
#
_symmetry.space_group_name_H-M   'P 1'
#
loop_
_entity.id
_entity.type
_entity.pdbx_description
1 polymer ?
#
loop_
_entity_poly.entity_id
_entity_poly.type
_entity_poly.pdbx_seq_one_letter_code
_entity_poly.pdbx_strand_id
1 'polypeptide(L)' 'MEIEVVIEAPRGSRNKYEADHATGDIWLDRMLFTATQFPADYGFIPDTLAPDGDPLDAVVLLDEPTSALDP' A
#
# COMPACT_ATOMS: atom_id res chain seq x y z
N MET A 1 -1.66 20.29 -6.50
CA MET A 1 -0.57 19.61 -5.80
C MET A 1 -0.66 18.16 -6.21
N GLU A 2 0.44 17.61 -6.68
CA GLU A 2 0.56 16.22 -7.11
C GLU A 2 1.36 15.47 -6.04
N ILE A 3 1.01 14.23 -5.78
CA ILE A 3 1.62 13.38 -4.75
C ILE A 3 1.84 12.01 -5.37
N GLU A 4 3.05 11.47 -5.22
CA GLU A 4 3.37 10.10 -5.62
C GLU A 4 3.03 9.14 -4.49
N VAL A 5 2.44 8.00 -4.83
CA VAL A 5 2.03 6.97 -3.86
C VAL A 5 2.52 5.62 -4.39
N VAL A 6 3.25 4.89 -3.56
CA VAL A 6 3.62 3.49 -3.82
C VAL A 6 2.49 2.61 -3.30
N ILE A 7 1.93 1.75 -4.15
CA ILE A 7 0.81 0.88 -3.78
C ILE A 7 1.31 -0.45 -3.24
N GLU A 8 0.88 -0.80 -2.04
CA GLU A 8 1.21 -2.08 -1.38
C GLU A 8 0.04 -3.07 -1.46
N ALA A 9 -1.20 -2.60 -1.41
CA ALA A 9 -2.38 -3.45 -1.47
C ALA A 9 -3.45 -2.87 -2.41
N PRO A 10 -3.64 -3.48 -3.60
CA PRO A 10 -4.72 -3.05 -4.49
C PRO A 10 -6.10 -3.32 -3.91
N ARG A 11 -7.08 -2.54 -4.36
CA ARG A 11 -8.49 -2.73 -4.03
C ARG A 11 -8.93 -4.18 -4.30
N GLY A 12 -9.62 -4.77 -3.34
CA GLY A 12 -10.10 -6.15 -3.42
C GLY A 12 -9.07 -7.19 -2.95
N SER A 13 -7.82 -6.78 -2.67
CA SER A 13 -6.85 -7.69 -2.07
C SER A 13 -7.25 -8.08 -0.65
N ARG A 14 -7.00 -9.35 -0.30
CA ARG A 14 -6.97 -9.83 1.10
C ARG A 14 -5.55 -9.97 1.63
N ASN A 15 -4.56 -9.85 0.75
CA ASN A 15 -3.16 -9.88 1.10
C ASN A 15 -2.73 -8.45 1.43
N LYS A 16 -2.20 -8.26 2.63
CA LYS A 16 -1.44 -7.07 3.00
C LYS A 16 0.01 -7.35 2.64
N TYR A 17 0.46 -6.76 1.56
CA TYR A 17 1.89 -6.64 1.30
C TYR A 17 2.42 -5.41 2.03
N GLU A 18 3.73 -5.35 2.21
CA GLU A 18 4.44 -4.27 2.88
C GLU A 18 5.81 -4.11 2.22
N ALA A 19 6.26 -2.87 2.09
CA ALA A 19 7.56 -2.53 1.55
C ALA A 19 8.59 -2.33 2.68
N ASP A 20 9.82 -2.79 2.47
CA ASP A 20 10.95 -2.42 3.32
C ASP A 20 11.39 -1.04 2.84
N HIS A 21 11.19 -0.03 3.66
CA HIS A 21 11.49 1.35 3.26
C HIS A 21 12.99 1.62 3.09
N ALA A 22 13.88 0.72 3.52
CA ALA A 22 15.31 0.80 3.27
C ALA A 22 15.75 0.09 1.99
N THR A 23 15.14 -1.05 1.62
CA THR A 23 15.55 -1.85 0.44
C THR A 23 14.62 -1.70 -0.76
N GLY A 24 13.36 -1.33 -0.54
CA GLY A 24 12.30 -1.32 -1.55
C GLY A 24 11.71 -2.71 -1.85
N ASP A 25 12.14 -3.75 -1.15
CA ASP A 25 11.58 -5.09 -1.32
C ASP A 25 10.13 -5.14 -0.83
N ILE A 26 9.29 -5.91 -1.52
CA ILE A 26 7.89 -6.12 -1.13
C ILE A 26 7.73 -7.57 -0.67
N TRP A 27 7.14 -7.78 0.51
CA TRP A 27 6.76 -9.12 0.97
C TRP A 27 5.30 -9.15 1.41
N LEU A 28 4.75 -10.37 1.45
CA LEU A 28 3.49 -10.63 2.10
C LEU A 28 3.69 -10.59 3.61
N ASP A 29 3.22 -9.52 4.27
CA ASP A 29 3.14 -9.46 5.73
C ASP A 29 2.11 -10.49 6.23
N ARG A 30 0.88 -10.39 5.72
CA ARG A 30 -0.20 -11.32 6.11
C ARG A 30 -1.38 -11.34 5.13
N MET A 31 -2.18 -12.40 5.22
CA MET A 31 -3.57 -12.34 4.77
C MET A 31 -4.44 -11.75 5.89
N LEU A 32 -5.40 -10.89 5.55
CA LEU A 32 -6.38 -10.36 6.49
C LEU A 32 -7.15 -11.52 7.17
N PHE A 33 -7.23 -11.49 8.50
CA PHE A 33 -7.84 -12.54 9.32
C PHE A 33 -9.36 -12.68 9.12
N THR A 34 -9.99 -11.62 8.62
CA THR A 34 -11.43 -11.57 8.33
C THR A 34 -11.72 -11.78 6.85
N ALA A 35 -12.98 -12.06 6.51
CA ALA A 35 -13.47 -12.09 5.13
C ALA A 35 -13.65 -10.66 4.55
N THR A 36 -12.67 -9.78 4.83
CA THR A 36 -12.63 -8.40 4.37
C THR A 36 -11.53 -8.23 3.33
N GLN A 37 -11.66 -7.19 2.52
CA GLN A 37 -10.71 -6.78 1.49
C GLN A 37 -10.42 -5.29 1.63
N PHE A 38 -9.27 -4.85 1.10
CA PHE A 38 -8.99 -3.42 0.99
C PHE A 38 -10.04 -2.76 0.06
N PRO A 39 -10.73 -1.70 0.51
CA PRO A 39 -11.85 -1.10 -0.24
C PRO A 39 -11.39 -0.19 -1.38
N ALA A 40 -10.11 0.18 -1.39
CA ALA A 40 -9.43 1.03 -2.37
C ALA A 40 -7.94 0.66 -2.35
N ASP A 41 -7.17 1.19 -3.28
CA ASP A 41 -5.72 0.96 -3.30
C ASP A 41 -5.09 1.63 -2.09
N TYR A 42 -4.23 0.89 -1.40
CA TYR A 42 -3.57 1.31 -0.17
C TYR A 42 -2.06 1.22 -0.33
N GLY A 43 -1.36 2.20 0.23
CA GLY A 43 0.10 2.20 0.34
C GLY A 43 0.56 3.48 1.02
N PHE A 44 1.70 4.02 0.61
CA PHE A 44 2.35 5.13 1.32
C PHE A 44 2.96 6.17 0.38
N ILE A 45 3.23 7.35 0.93
CA ILE A 45 3.89 8.47 0.24
C ILE A 45 5.40 8.41 0.54
N PRO A 46 6.27 8.21 -0.47
CA PRO A 46 7.72 8.21 -0.28
C PRO A 46 8.24 9.52 0.34
N ASP A 47 9.40 9.44 1.00
CA ASP A 47 10.10 10.59 1.59
C ASP A 47 9.26 11.40 2.60
N THR A 48 8.34 10.72 3.30
CA THR A 48 7.58 11.28 4.42
C THR A 48 7.90 10.52 5.71
N LEU A 49 7.63 11.16 6.85
CA LEU A 49 7.75 10.56 8.17
C LEU A 49 6.52 10.93 8.99
N ALA A 50 5.67 9.94 9.25
CA ALA A 50 4.50 10.06 10.09
C ALA A 50 4.88 9.93 11.58
N PRO A 51 3.97 10.31 12.52
CA PRO A 51 4.27 10.30 13.96
C PRO A 51 4.53 8.91 14.57
N ASP A 52 4.14 7.84 13.89
CA ASP A 52 4.38 6.44 14.26
C ASP A 52 5.76 5.93 13.82
N GLY A 53 6.47 6.67 12.97
CA GLY A 53 7.81 6.35 12.50
C GLY A 53 7.87 5.76 11.09
N ASP A 54 6.71 5.55 10.46
CA ASP A 54 6.61 5.02 9.10
C ASP A 54 6.35 6.15 8.08
N PRO A 55 6.50 5.91 6.77
CA PRO A 55 5.99 6.82 5.76
C PRO A 55 4.47 7.03 5.90
N LEU A 56 3.99 8.18 5.46
CA LEU A 56 2.58 8.54 5.57
C LEU A 56 1.72 7.65 4.66
N ASP A 57 0.79 6.92 5.27
CA ASP A 57 -0.21 6.12 4.57
C ASP A 57 -1.11 6.95 3.65
N ALA A 58 -1.52 6.33 2.54
CA ALA A 58 -2.47 6.87 1.58
C ALA A 58 -3.46 5.81 1.09
N VAL A 59 -4.67 6.27 0.81
CA VAL A 59 -5.72 5.50 0.12
C VAL A 59 -6.05 6.20 -1.18
N VAL A 60 -5.93 5.49 -2.29
CA VAL A 60 -6.14 6.03 -3.65
C VAL A 60 -7.43 5.46 -4.23
N LEU A 61 -8.35 6.35 -4.58
CA LEU A 61 -9.63 5.99 -5.20
C LEU A 61 -9.44 5.93 -6.72
N LEU A 62 -9.52 4.73 -7.28
CA LEU A 62 -9.41 4.46 -8.71
C LEU A 62 -10.61 3.66 -9.21
N ASP A 63 -10.93 3.78 -10.50
CA ASP A 63 -11.97 3.00 -11.16
C ASP A 63 -11.57 1.52 -11.27
N GLU A 64 -10.30 1.26 -11.58
CA GLU A 64 -9.70 -0.07 -11.65
C GLU A 64 -8.52 -0.18 -10.66
N PRO A 65 -8.38 -1.32 -9.94
CA PRO A 65 -7.25 -1.52 -9.04
C PRO A 65 -5.94 -1.52 -9.81
N THR A 66 -4.89 -0.98 -9.21
CA THR A 66 -3.53 -1.16 -9.74
C THR A 66 -3.09 -2.62 -9.63
N SER A 67 -2.08 -3.01 -10.42
CA SER A 67 -1.34 -4.24 -10.13
C SER A 67 -0.44 -3.98 -8.95
N ALA A 68 -0.43 -4.86 -7.94
CA ALA A 68 0.46 -4.73 -6.76
C ALA A 68 1.95 -4.77 -7.12
N LEU A 69 2.29 -5.06 -8.39
CA LEU A 69 3.64 -5.27 -8.89
C LEU A 69 3.64 -4.87 -10.38
N ASP A 70 3.81 -3.59 -10.68
CA ASP A 70 4.36 -3.18 -11.98
C ASP A 70 5.70 -2.47 -11.67
N PRO A 71 6.84 -3.07 -12.05
CA PRO A 71 8.17 -2.54 -11.73
C PRO A 71 8.49 -1.21 -12.44
#